data_AF-A0A1Y3W9Y5-F1
#
_entry.id   AF-A0A1Y3W9Y5-F1
#
_cell.length_a   1.000
_cell.length_b   1.000
_cell.length_c   1.000
_cell.angle_alpha   90.00
_cell.angle_beta   90.00
_cell.angle_gamma   90.00
#
_symmetry.space_group_name_H-M   'P 1'
#
loop_
_entity.id
_entity.type
_entity.pdbx_description
1 polymer ?
#
loop_
_entity_poly.entity_id
_entity_poly.type
_entity_poly.pdbx_seq_one_letter_code
_entity_poly.pdbx_strand_id
1 'polypeptide(L)'
;HHKEEKFIMKLKKIASLALAGIMAVSMLAGCKDGGNSNSGSSSENTNTASGYSAMLGQKAAETLSDNDRDKIFTFADNDKDQKALSDAILEIGDSKLENWVKNGYVVELSHKNYTDAYNSFKADADLDRTNLMDGTTKMFFDGSNAANTKKVGTIWVANGTVSMDKVLDKIFNAYEEAFEKAQKTGTTGSSGETTYDFKYTVSVSVVNKPVTSNTQFNGSINFIAVTVTRTGTAA
;
A
#
# COMPACT_ATOMS: atom_id res chain seq x y z
N HIS A 1 38.87 2.84 1.76
CA HIS A 1 38.63 3.46 3.08
C HIS A 1 37.74 4.70 3.09
N HIS A 2 37.61 5.53 2.04
CA HIS A 2 36.71 6.71 2.08
C HIS A 2 35.23 6.45 1.75
N LYS A 3 34.88 5.30 1.18
CA LYS A 3 33.50 4.99 0.73
C LYS A 3 32.62 4.38 1.83
N GLU A 4 33.23 3.71 2.81
CA GLU A 4 32.53 3.03 3.92
C GLU A 4 32.08 4.00 5.01
N GLU A 5 32.86 5.06 5.30
CA GLU A 5 32.48 6.04 6.33
C GLU A 5 31.23 6.85 5.95
N LYS A 6 31.02 7.10 4.65
CA LYS A 6 29.85 7.82 4.15
C LYS A 6 28.55 7.01 4.28
N PHE A 7 28.65 5.68 4.23
CA PHE A 7 27.53 4.76 4.48
C PHE A 7 27.18 4.69 5.97
N ILE A 8 28.19 4.62 6.85
CA ILE A 8 27.98 4.53 8.30
C ILE A 8 27.38 5.83 8.88
N MET A 9 27.75 7.00 8.36
CA MET A 9 27.19 8.28 8.84
C MET A 9 25.73 8.49 8.42
N LYS A 10 25.27 7.89 7.31
CA LYS A 10 23.87 8.00 6.85
C LYS A 10 22.93 7.11 7.65
N LEU A 11 23.36 5.89 8.00
CA LEU A 11 22.56 4.98 8.81
C LEU A 11 22.24 5.55 10.21
N LYS A 12 23.20 6.26 10.81
CA LYS A 12 23.04 6.88 12.15
C LYS A 12 22.02 8.02 12.19
N LYS A 13 21.69 8.65 11.06
CA LYS A 13 20.68 9.73 11.02
C LYS A 13 19.25 9.22 10.78
N ILE A 14 19.09 7.97 10.34
CA ILE A 14 17.79 7.42 9.89
C ILE A 14 17.06 6.67 11.01
N ALA A 15 17.78 6.25 12.06
CA ALA A 15 17.20 5.52 13.20
C ALA A 15 16.19 6.34 14.03
N SER A 16 16.13 7.66 13.90
CA SER A 16 15.22 8.51 14.70
C SER A 16 13.81 8.66 14.12
N LEU A 17 13.54 8.29 12.86
CA LEU A 17 12.22 8.55 12.24
C LEU A 17 11.30 7.32 12.20
N ALA A 18 11.82 6.11 12.48
CA ALA A 18 11.04 4.87 12.50
C ALA A 18 10.40 4.53 13.86
N LEU A 19 10.54 5.39 14.89
CA LEU A 19 10.11 5.08 16.26
C LEU A 19 8.74 5.69 16.67
N ALA A 20 8.01 6.34 15.76
CA ALA A 20 6.64 6.81 16.01
C ALA A 20 5.64 6.08 15.11
N GLY A 21 5.53 4.75 15.28
CA GLY A 21 4.66 3.91 14.45
C GLY A 21 3.63 3.10 15.24
N ILE A 22 3.39 3.44 16.51
CA ILE A 22 2.37 2.77 17.31
C ILE A 22 1.80 3.76 18.32
N MET A 23 0.63 4.33 18.03
CA MET A 23 -0.41 4.53 19.04
C MET A 23 -1.76 4.30 18.36
N ALA A 24 -2.56 3.44 18.97
CA ALA A 24 -3.89 3.06 18.53
C ALA A 24 -4.73 4.27 18.12
N VAL A 25 -5.29 4.25 16.90
CA VAL A 25 -6.39 5.14 16.51
C VAL A 25 -7.63 4.64 17.23
N SER A 26 -7.76 5.05 18.49
CA SER A 26 -9.05 5.01 19.18
C SER A 26 -9.92 6.10 18.56
N MET A 27 -11.10 5.68 18.13
CA MET A 27 -12.19 6.51 17.64
C MET A 27 -12.30 7.84 18.39
N LEU A 28 -12.09 8.96 17.67
CA LEU A 28 -12.66 10.24 18.09
C LEU A 28 -13.80 10.59 17.15
N ALA A 29 -14.93 9.95 17.39
CA ALA A 29 -16.23 10.47 16.99
C ALA A 29 -16.47 11.75 17.80
N GLY A 30 -16.16 12.90 17.21
CA GLY A 30 -16.49 14.22 17.71
C GLY A 30 -17.48 14.89 16.79
N CYS A 31 -18.76 14.57 16.96
CA CYS A 31 -19.85 15.39 16.44
C CYS A 31 -19.99 16.64 17.33
N LYS A 32 -20.37 17.78 16.74
CA LYS A 32 -20.88 19.03 17.37
C LYS A 32 -19.80 20.09 17.69
N ASP A 33 -19.88 21.40 17.36
CA ASP A 33 -20.97 22.35 17.07
C ASP A 33 -20.49 23.45 16.07
N GLY A 34 -21.44 24.13 15.42
CA GLY A 34 -21.22 25.01 14.27
C GLY A 34 -20.61 26.40 14.52
N GLY A 35 -20.15 27.01 13.43
CA GLY A 35 -19.70 28.40 13.36
C GLY A 35 -19.25 28.79 11.95
N ASN A 36 -20.13 29.48 11.22
CA ASN A 36 -19.96 29.99 9.87
C ASN A 36 -18.84 31.04 9.76
N SER A 37 -17.86 30.85 8.85
CA SER A 37 -17.24 31.91 8.03
C SER A 37 -16.34 31.33 6.93
N ASN A 38 -16.62 31.80 5.72
CA ASN A 38 -16.06 31.47 4.42
C ASN A 38 -14.60 31.97 4.22
N SER A 39 -13.70 31.10 3.76
CA SER A 39 -12.67 31.45 2.77
C SER A 39 -12.13 30.17 2.14
N GLY A 40 -12.28 30.06 0.82
CA GLY A 40 -11.76 28.96 0.03
C GLY A 40 -10.24 28.84 0.18
N SER A 41 -9.81 27.63 0.53
CA SER A 41 -8.53 27.09 0.15
C SER A 41 -8.80 25.63 -0.17
N SER A 42 -8.55 25.25 -1.43
CA SER A 42 -8.50 23.85 -1.81
C SER A 42 -7.37 23.22 -1.02
N SER A 43 -7.70 22.62 0.13
CA SER A 43 -6.78 21.69 0.78
C SER A 43 -6.67 20.51 -0.15
N GLU A 44 -5.65 20.54 -1.00
CA GLU A 44 -5.01 19.31 -1.43
C GLU A 44 -4.78 18.51 -0.16
N ASN A 45 -5.48 17.38 -0.06
CA ASN A 45 -5.31 16.44 1.03
C ASN A 45 -3.95 15.78 0.84
N THR A 46 -2.87 16.50 1.14
CA THR A 46 -1.54 15.93 1.23
C THR A 46 -1.49 15.19 2.55
N ASN A 47 -2.09 14.01 2.58
CA ASN A 47 -1.69 12.98 3.54
C ASN A 47 -0.24 12.64 3.21
N THR A 48 0.69 13.42 3.77
CA THR A 48 2.11 13.10 3.74
C THR A 48 2.25 11.73 4.40
N ALA A 49 2.76 10.73 3.68
CA ALA A 49 2.86 9.38 4.24
C ALA A 49 3.61 9.41 5.57
N SER A 50 3.02 8.75 6.57
CA SER A 50 3.65 8.41 7.84
C SER A 50 3.57 6.89 8.02
N GLY A 51 4.42 6.26 8.82
CA GLY A 51 4.37 4.81 8.97
C GLY A 51 4.69 4.01 7.69
N TYR A 52 3.84 3.06 7.29
CA TYR A 52 4.21 1.98 6.37
C TYR A 52 4.24 2.37 4.89
N SER A 53 3.36 3.28 4.44
CA SER A 53 3.43 3.79 3.05
C SER A 53 4.74 4.55 2.82
N ALA A 54 5.18 5.32 3.80
CA ALA A 54 6.47 6.02 3.77
C ALA A 54 7.65 5.05 3.76
N MET A 55 7.58 3.97 4.54
CA MET A 55 8.62 2.92 4.53
C MET A 55 8.74 2.25 3.17
N LEU A 56 7.62 1.90 2.53
CA LEU A 56 7.65 1.34 1.17
C LEU A 56 8.17 2.37 0.16
N GLY A 57 7.78 3.64 0.30
CA GLY A 57 8.27 4.72 -0.55
C GLY A 57 9.77 4.96 -0.45
N GLN A 58 10.38 4.79 0.74
CA GLN A 58 11.83 4.86 0.90
C GLN A 58 12.55 3.76 0.12
N LYS A 59 12.03 2.52 0.17
CA LYS A 59 12.56 1.39 -0.60
C LYS A 59 12.43 1.65 -2.10
N ALA A 60 11.25 2.13 -2.51
CA ALA A 60 10.98 2.46 -3.91
C ALA A 60 11.84 3.62 -4.42
N ALA A 61 12.15 4.62 -3.61
CA ALA A 61 12.94 5.77 -4.04
C ALA A 61 14.34 5.37 -4.54
N GLU A 62 14.97 4.36 -3.92
CA GLU A 62 16.28 3.86 -4.34
C GLU A 62 16.23 3.25 -5.75
N THR A 63 15.23 2.41 -6.03
CA THR A 63 15.05 1.77 -7.35
C THR A 63 14.47 2.73 -8.40
N LEU A 64 13.50 3.58 -8.04
CA LEU A 64 12.72 4.39 -8.99
C LEU A 64 13.37 5.72 -9.37
N SER A 65 14.47 6.10 -8.73
CA SER A 65 15.28 7.24 -9.16
C SER A 65 15.83 7.04 -10.57
N ASP A 66 16.08 5.79 -10.95
CA ASP A 66 16.53 5.46 -12.29
C ASP A 66 15.34 5.59 -13.26
N ASN A 67 15.45 6.50 -14.23
CA ASN A 67 14.45 6.82 -15.26
C ASN A 67 13.28 7.73 -14.82
N ASP A 68 13.46 8.60 -13.83
CA ASP A 68 12.45 9.59 -13.39
C ASP A 68 11.09 8.94 -13.00
N ARG A 69 11.11 7.72 -12.45
CA ARG A 69 9.90 7.01 -12.01
C ARG A 69 9.42 7.54 -10.67
N ASP A 70 10.35 7.94 -9.81
CA ASP A 70 10.08 8.70 -8.59
C ASP A 70 9.13 9.89 -8.81
N LYS A 71 9.18 10.57 -9.97
CA LYS A 71 8.32 11.72 -10.29
C LYS A 71 6.86 11.39 -10.57
N ILE A 72 6.52 10.13 -10.87
CA ILE A 72 5.14 9.70 -11.16
C ILE A 72 4.49 8.92 -10.03
N PHE A 73 5.26 8.51 -9.03
CA PHE A 73 4.77 7.82 -7.84
C PHE A 73 4.68 8.77 -6.65
N THR A 74 3.60 8.61 -5.88
CA THR A 74 3.43 9.22 -4.58
C THR A 74 3.04 8.11 -3.61
N PHE A 75 3.63 8.14 -2.42
CA PHE A 75 3.29 7.21 -1.35
C PHE A 75 2.52 7.99 -0.30
N ALA A 76 1.33 7.51 0.05
CA ALA A 76 0.40 8.19 0.95
C ALA A 76 -0.48 7.16 1.66
N ASP A 77 -0.74 7.37 2.95
CA ASP A 77 -1.66 6.51 3.69
C ASP A 77 -3.11 6.78 3.27
N ASN A 78 -3.92 5.73 3.31
CA ASN A 78 -5.32 5.78 2.94
C ASN A 78 -6.20 5.15 4.02
N ASP A 79 -6.92 5.99 4.77
CA ASP A 79 -7.80 5.56 5.87
C ASP A 79 -8.96 4.67 5.40
N LYS A 80 -9.44 4.89 4.17
CA LYS A 80 -10.48 4.03 3.58
C LYS A 80 -9.93 2.62 3.34
N ASP A 81 -8.72 2.50 2.80
CA ASP A 81 -8.08 1.20 2.57
C ASP A 81 -7.74 0.51 3.90
N GLN A 82 -7.33 1.28 4.89
CA GLN A 82 -7.07 0.79 6.24
C GLN A 82 -8.33 0.21 6.88
N LYS A 83 -9.45 0.92 6.78
CA LYS A 83 -10.74 0.45 7.28
C LYS A 83 -11.22 -0.78 6.50
N ALA A 84 -11.17 -0.74 5.18
CA ALA A 84 -11.56 -1.85 4.32
C ALA A 84 -10.76 -3.12 4.63
N LEU A 85 -9.45 -3.00 4.88
CA LEU A 85 -8.62 -4.12 5.29
C LEU A 85 -9.06 -4.66 6.66
N SER A 86 -9.30 -3.77 7.63
CA SER A 86 -9.74 -4.16 8.96
C SER A 86 -11.05 -4.94 8.93
N ASP A 87 -12.01 -4.51 8.11
CA ASP A 87 -13.30 -5.18 7.98
C ASP A 87 -13.15 -6.52 7.26
N ALA A 88 -12.41 -6.55 6.15
CA ALA A 88 -12.18 -7.76 5.35
C ALA A 88 -11.54 -8.92 6.14
N ILE A 89 -10.62 -8.62 7.08
CA ILE A 89 -9.93 -9.68 7.83
C ILE A 89 -10.78 -10.28 8.97
N LEU A 90 -11.96 -9.71 9.26
CA LEU A 90 -12.90 -10.31 10.20
C LEU A 90 -13.45 -11.64 9.67
N GLU A 91 -13.50 -11.80 8.34
CA GLU A 91 -13.90 -13.05 7.66
C GLU A 91 -12.86 -14.17 7.82
N ILE A 92 -11.65 -13.87 8.30
CA ILE A 92 -10.57 -14.86 8.43
C ILE A 92 -10.58 -15.45 9.84
N GLY A 93 -11.00 -16.71 9.96
CA GLY A 93 -11.06 -17.42 11.23
C GLY A 93 -9.70 -17.75 11.85
N ASP A 94 -9.65 -17.80 13.18
CA ASP A 94 -8.43 -17.92 14.00
C ASP A 94 -7.57 -19.16 13.70
N SER A 95 -8.19 -20.29 13.30
CA SER A 95 -7.45 -21.52 12.97
C SER A 95 -6.46 -21.35 11.81
N LYS A 96 -6.69 -20.37 10.92
CA LYS A 96 -5.77 -20.03 9.83
C LYS A 96 -4.56 -19.24 10.34
N LEU A 97 -4.78 -18.35 11.30
CA LEU A 97 -3.71 -17.54 11.89
C LEU A 97 -2.70 -18.43 12.61
N GLU A 98 -3.16 -19.45 13.35
CA GLU A 98 -2.27 -20.43 14.02
C GLU A 98 -1.30 -21.11 13.04
N ASN A 99 -1.80 -21.51 11.87
CA ASN A 99 -0.97 -22.13 10.84
C ASN A 99 0.08 -21.13 10.32
N TRP A 100 -0.35 -19.89 10.07
CA TRP A 100 0.56 -18.87 9.55
C TRP A 100 1.67 -18.48 10.52
N VAL A 101 1.38 -18.44 11.82
CA VAL A 101 2.43 -18.16 12.81
C VAL A 101 3.42 -19.33 12.84
N LYS A 102 2.96 -20.59 12.81
CA LYS A 102 3.84 -21.77 12.92
C LYS A 102 4.88 -21.89 11.80
N ASN A 103 4.56 -21.48 10.58
CA ASN A 103 5.48 -21.62 9.45
C ASN A 103 6.20 -20.31 9.06
N GLY A 104 6.06 -19.23 9.84
CA GLY A 104 6.81 -17.99 9.62
C GLY A 104 6.52 -17.30 8.27
N TYR A 105 5.27 -17.30 7.82
CA TYR A 105 4.91 -16.80 6.50
C TYR A 105 5.22 -15.31 6.32
N VAL A 106 5.67 -14.96 5.11
CA VAL A 106 5.46 -13.66 4.47
C VAL A 106 5.05 -13.96 3.04
N VAL A 107 3.75 -13.90 2.74
CA VAL A 107 3.20 -14.32 1.43
C VAL A 107 1.99 -13.49 1.05
N GLU A 108 1.74 -13.36 -0.25
CA GLU A 108 0.47 -12.84 -0.76
C GLU A 108 -0.67 -13.79 -0.37
N LEU A 109 -1.79 -13.23 0.09
CA LEU A 109 -2.96 -13.97 0.50
C LEU A 109 -3.58 -14.65 -0.72
N SER A 110 -3.90 -15.94 -0.62
CA SER A 110 -4.45 -16.66 -1.76
C SER A 110 -5.91 -16.27 -2.01
N HIS A 111 -6.18 -15.57 -3.12
CA HIS A 111 -7.56 -15.19 -3.49
C HIS A 111 -8.52 -16.38 -3.50
N LYS A 112 -8.10 -17.51 -4.09
CA LYS A 112 -8.90 -18.75 -4.17
C LYS A 112 -9.34 -19.27 -2.79
N ASN A 113 -8.50 -19.10 -1.77
CA ASN A 113 -8.75 -19.62 -0.44
C ASN A 113 -9.44 -18.61 0.49
N TYR A 114 -9.51 -17.33 0.09
CA TYR A 114 -9.98 -16.21 0.93
C TYR A 114 -10.85 -15.25 0.11
N THR A 115 -11.74 -15.79 -0.72
CA THR A 115 -12.61 -15.04 -1.64
C THR A 115 -13.43 -13.97 -0.93
N ASP A 116 -14.01 -14.28 0.23
CA ASP A 116 -14.89 -13.35 0.96
C ASP A 116 -14.14 -12.13 1.48
N ALA A 117 -12.97 -12.34 2.10
CA ALA A 117 -12.09 -11.26 2.53
C ALA A 117 -11.67 -10.37 1.33
N TYR A 118 -11.31 -10.97 0.20
CA TYR A 118 -10.96 -10.22 -0.99
C TYR A 118 -12.14 -9.45 -1.59
N ASN A 119 -13.35 -10.03 -1.60
CA ASN A 119 -14.54 -9.37 -2.13
C ASN A 119 -14.97 -8.20 -1.25
N SER A 120 -14.95 -8.37 0.08
CA SER A 120 -15.18 -7.27 1.02
C SER A 120 -14.14 -6.18 0.84
N PHE A 121 -12.85 -6.51 0.85
CA PHE A 121 -11.79 -5.52 0.65
C PHE A 121 -11.93 -4.77 -0.68
N LYS A 122 -12.23 -5.50 -1.77
CA LYS A 122 -12.47 -4.90 -3.10
C LYS A 122 -13.59 -3.87 -3.05
N ALA A 123 -14.72 -4.24 -2.46
CA ALA A 123 -15.90 -3.39 -2.40
C ALA A 123 -15.63 -2.15 -1.53
N ASP A 124 -15.06 -2.35 -0.34
CA ASP A 124 -14.90 -1.29 0.65
C ASP A 124 -13.73 -0.36 0.34
N ALA A 125 -12.71 -0.82 -0.40
CA ALA A 125 -11.57 0.00 -0.85
C ALA A 125 -11.74 0.57 -2.28
N ASP A 126 -12.88 0.35 -2.92
CA ASP A 126 -13.19 0.71 -4.32
C ASP A 126 -12.15 0.18 -5.35
N LEU A 127 -11.73 -1.08 -5.23
CA LEU A 127 -10.76 -1.64 -6.17
C LEU A 127 -11.45 -2.09 -7.48
N ASP A 128 -10.88 -1.73 -8.62
CA ASP A 128 -11.22 -2.36 -9.90
C ASP A 128 -10.85 -3.85 -9.90
N ARG A 129 -9.70 -4.18 -9.25
CA ARG A 129 -9.13 -5.54 -9.21
C ARG A 129 -8.36 -5.80 -7.91
N THR A 130 -8.42 -7.05 -7.45
CA THR A 130 -7.77 -7.57 -6.24
C THR A 130 -6.40 -8.23 -6.48
N ASN A 131 -5.81 -8.00 -7.65
CA ASN A 131 -4.44 -8.37 -7.98
C ASN A 131 -3.70 -7.10 -8.37
N LEU A 132 -2.52 -6.89 -7.81
CA LEU A 132 -1.72 -5.72 -8.13
C LEU A 132 -1.13 -5.81 -9.55
N MET A 133 -0.76 -7.02 -9.98
CA MET A 133 -0.23 -7.26 -11.32
C MET A 133 -1.31 -7.63 -12.35
N ASP A 134 -1.14 -7.07 -13.54
CA ASP A 134 -1.68 -7.49 -14.81
C ASP A 134 -0.63 -8.26 -15.61
N GLY A 135 -0.90 -9.53 -15.91
CA GLY A 135 0.11 -10.42 -16.49
C GLY A 135 1.30 -10.61 -15.56
N THR A 136 2.52 -10.52 -16.11
CA THR A 136 3.76 -10.82 -15.38
C THR A 136 4.48 -9.59 -14.83
N THR A 137 4.31 -8.41 -15.43
CA THR A 137 5.20 -7.26 -15.19
C THR A 137 4.50 -5.91 -15.17
N LYS A 138 3.18 -5.85 -15.37
CA LYS A 138 2.44 -4.57 -15.44
C LYS A 138 1.52 -4.46 -14.24
N MET A 139 1.26 -3.26 -13.74
CA MET A 139 0.19 -3.07 -12.75
C MET A 139 -1.17 -2.88 -13.41
N PHE A 140 -1.21 -2.22 -14.56
CA PHE A 140 -2.45 -1.88 -15.28
C PHE A 140 -2.37 -2.37 -16.73
N PHE A 141 -3.53 -2.70 -17.30
CA PHE A 141 -3.66 -3.08 -18.70
C PHE A 141 -3.32 -1.92 -19.65
N ASP A 142 -2.51 -2.22 -20.66
CA ASP A 142 -2.31 -1.35 -21.82
C ASP A 142 -3.64 -1.18 -22.57
N GLY A 143 -4.06 0.05 -22.83
CA GLY A 143 -5.32 0.35 -23.51
C GLY A 143 -6.53 0.47 -22.59
N SER A 144 -6.34 0.40 -21.27
CA SER A 144 -7.34 0.94 -20.34
C SER A 144 -7.59 2.42 -20.65
N ASN A 145 -8.85 2.86 -20.59
CA ASN A 145 -9.20 4.26 -20.86
C ASN A 145 -8.34 5.18 -19.99
N ALA A 146 -7.37 5.86 -20.61
CA ALA A 146 -6.31 6.59 -19.92
C ALA A 146 -6.87 7.76 -19.09
N ALA A 147 -8.06 8.24 -19.42
CA ALA A 147 -8.79 9.25 -18.65
C ALA A 147 -9.32 8.72 -17.31
N ASN A 148 -9.55 7.41 -17.18
CA ASN A 148 -10.21 6.87 -15.99
C ASN A 148 -9.21 6.63 -14.87
N THR A 149 -9.59 7.07 -13.67
CA THR A 149 -8.93 6.62 -12.44
C THR A 149 -9.13 5.12 -12.29
N LYS A 150 -8.03 4.41 -12.01
CA LYS A 150 -8.02 2.96 -11.79
C LYS A 150 -7.31 2.63 -10.50
N LYS A 151 -7.90 1.74 -9.71
CA LYS A 151 -7.36 1.31 -8.43
C LYS A 151 -7.27 -0.19 -8.35
N VAL A 152 -6.10 -0.69 -8.00
CA VAL A 152 -5.85 -2.12 -7.79
C VAL A 152 -5.24 -2.31 -6.41
N GLY A 153 -5.37 -3.51 -5.86
CA GLY A 153 -4.70 -3.82 -4.60
C GLY A 153 -4.63 -5.31 -4.34
N THR A 154 -3.79 -5.69 -3.38
CA THR A 154 -3.70 -7.06 -2.87
C THR A 154 -3.52 -7.05 -1.35
N ILE A 155 -3.63 -8.23 -0.74
CA ILE A 155 -3.43 -8.45 0.70
C ILE A 155 -2.28 -9.43 0.87
N TRP A 156 -1.35 -9.11 1.75
CA TRP A 156 -0.26 -9.97 2.21
C TRP A 156 -0.47 -10.37 3.66
N VAL A 157 0.07 -11.51 4.04
CA VAL A 157 0.14 -11.97 5.43
C VAL A 157 1.58 -12.14 5.85
N ALA A 158 1.90 -11.63 7.03
CA ALA A 158 3.20 -11.77 7.65
C ALA A 158 3.06 -12.21 9.11
N ASN A 159 3.87 -13.19 9.52
CA ASN A 159 4.02 -13.52 10.94
C ASN A 159 4.48 -12.27 11.71
N GLY A 160 3.80 -11.94 12.81
CA GLY A 160 4.05 -10.76 13.65
C GLY A 160 5.45 -10.70 14.26
N THR A 161 6.19 -11.81 14.27
CA THR A 161 7.60 -11.86 14.69
C THR A 161 8.59 -11.41 13.60
N VAL A 162 8.16 -11.31 12.34
CA VAL A 162 8.99 -10.81 11.23
C VAL A 162 8.95 -9.29 11.24
N SER A 163 10.12 -8.63 11.17
CA SER A 163 10.18 -7.17 11.13
C SER A 163 9.47 -6.63 9.89
N MET A 164 8.69 -5.55 10.06
CA MET A 164 7.96 -4.95 8.95
C MET A 164 8.88 -4.46 7.83
N ASP A 165 10.11 -4.05 8.18
CA ASP A 165 11.13 -3.71 7.19
C ASP A 165 11.39 -4.85 6.18
N LYS A 166 11.60 -6.08 6.69
CA LYS A 166 11.79 -7.28 5.85
C LYS A 166 10.52 -7.69 5.11
N VAL A 167 9.35 -7.47 5.71
CA VAL A 167 8.06 -7.72 5.05
C VAL A 167 7.91 -6.80 3.86
N LEU A 168 8.17 -5.50 4.03
CA LEU A 168 8.07 -4.50 2.97
C LEU A 168 9.17 -4.67 1.91
N ASP A 169 10.37 -5.15 2.24
CA ASP A 169 11.37 -5.57 1.24
C ASP A 169 10.80 -6.65 0.33
N LYS A 170 10.22 -7.69 0.91
CA LYS A 170 9.67 -8.80 0.13
C LYS A 170 8.50 -8.36 -0.75
N ILE A 171 7.63 -7.51 -0.23
CA ILE A 171 6.50 -6.94 -0.97
C ILE A 171 7.01 -6.06 -2.12
N PHE A 172 7.98 -5.19 -1.86
CA PHE A 172 8.56 -4.32 -2.89
C PHE A 172 9.19 -5.17 -4.01
N ASN A 173 10.05 -6.13 -3.66
CA ASN A 173 10.72 -7.00 -4.63
C ASN A 173 9.73 -7.81 -5.47
N ALA A 174 8.55 -8.15 -4.94
CA ALA A 174 7.51 -8.85 -5.70
C ALA A 174 6.89 -7.98 -6.81
N TYR A 175 6.99 -6.66 -6.70
CA TYR A 175 6.38 -5.70 -7.63
C TYR A 175 7.37 -4.72 -8.25
N GLU A 176 8.67 -4.85 -7.95
CA GLU A 176 9.75 -3.95 -8.37
C GLU A 176 9.72 -3.69 -9.87
N GLU A 177 9.73 -4.75 -10.67
CA GLU A 177 9.68 -4.65 -12.13
C GLU A 177 8.43 -3.92 -12.64
N ALA A 178 7.30 -4.06 -11.94
CA ALA A 178 6.07 -3.36 -12.30
C ALA A 178 6.14 -1.87 -11.97
N PHE A 179 6.81 -1.47 -10.88
CA PHE A 179 7.10 -0.07 -10.57
C PHE A 179 8.04 0.56 -11.61
N GLU A 180 9.11 -0.14 -11.97
CA GLU A 180 10.08 0.32 -12.99
C GLU A 180 9.43 0.51 -14.38
N LYS A 181 8.52 -0.40 -14.74
CA LYS A 181 7.84 -0.43 -16.04
C LYS A 181 6.50 0.29 -16.07
N ALA A 182 6.09 0.94 -14.98
CA ALA A 182 4.86 1.73 -14.94
C ALA A 182 4.81 2.74 -16.10
N GLN A 183 3.66 3.02 -16.69
CA GLN A 183 3.62 3.94 -17.83
C GLN A 183 3.67 5.39 -17.34
N LYS A 184 4.45 6.26 -18.01
CA LYS A 184 4.35 7.71 -17.75
C LYS A 184 3.15 8.31 -18.46
N THR A 185 2.85 7.79 -19.64
CA THR A 185 1.80 8.30 -20.51
C THR A 185 1.01 7.19 -21.18
N GLY A 186 -0.18 7.51 -21.68
CA GLY A 186 -0.99 6.65 -22.53
C GLY A 186 -1.90 7.46 -23.46
N THR A 187 -2.36 6.87 -24.55
CA THR A 187 -3.23 7.53 -25.54
C THR A 187 -4.62 6.88 -25.59
N THR A 188 -5.63 7.65 -25.99
CA THR A 188 -6.98 7.13 -26.30
C THR A 188 -7.36 7.37 -27.75
N GLY A 189 -7.83 6.32 -28.45
CA GLY A 189 -8.50 6.40 -29.75
C GLY A 189 -7.57 6.32 -30.97
N SER A 190 -8.11 5.86 -32.11
CA SER A 190 -7.36 5.63 -33.36
C SER A 190 -7.29 6.84 -34.30
N SER A 191 -7.86 8.00 -33.92
CA SER A 191 -7.94 9.17 -34.82
C SER A 191 -8.17 10.50 -34.10
N GLY A 192 -7.24 10.89 -33.22
CA GLY A 192 -7.31 12.13 -32.43
C GLY A 192 -6.68 11.98 -31.05
N GLU A 193 -5.44 11.49 -31.01
CA GLU A 193 -4.72 11.05 -29.81
C GLU A 193 -4.70 12.13 -28.73
N THR A 194 -5.57 12.00 -27.73
CA THR A 194 -5.35 12.69 -26.46
C THR A 194 -4.34 11.87 -25.68
N THR A 195 -3.17 12.46 -25.44
CA THR A 195 -2.15 11.89 -24.56
C THR A 195 -2.51 12.24 -23.13
N TYR A 196 -2.36 11.28 -22.22
CA TYR A 196 -2.54 11.47 -20.80
C TYR A 196 -1.24 11.23 -20.07
N ASP A 197 -0.92 12.09 -19.10
CA ASP A 197 0.13 11.87 -18.12
C ASP A 197 -0.44 11.07 -16.94
N PHE A 198 0.25 10.01 -16.56
CA PHE A 198 -0.13 9.16 -15.45
C PHE A 198 0.59 9.52 -14.15
N LYS A 199 -0.18 9.52 -13.06
CA LYS A 199 0.31 9.58 -11.68
C LYS A 199 -0.23 8.39 -10.90
N TYR A 200 0.58 7.89 -9.98
CA TYR A 200 0.29 6.70 -9.18
C TYR A 200 0.39 7.05 -7.70
N THR A 201 -0.67 6.77 -6.94
CA THR A 201 -0.66 6.84 -5.48
C THR A 201 -0.62 5.43 -4.90
N VAL A 202 0.41 5.12 -4.12
CA VAL A 202 0.61 3.83 -3.46
C VAL A 202 0.31 3.99 -1.96
N SER A 203 -0.54 3.13 -1.43
CA SER A 203 -0.86 3.08 0.00
C SER A 203 -0.56 1.70 0.57
N VAL A 204 -0.04 1.68 1.79
CA VAL A 204 0.18 0.46 2.58
C VAL A 204 -0.63 0.56 3.87
N SER A 205 -1.61 -0.32 4.00
CA SER A 205 -2.43 -0.45 5.20
C SER A 205 -2.03 -1.71 5.95
N VAL A 206 -1.96 -1.65 7.29
CA VAL A 206 -1.55 -2.80 8.12
C VAL A 206 -2.54 -3.00 9.25
N VAL A 207 -3.02 -4.22 9.42
CA VAL A 207 -3.84 -4.63 10.56
C VAL A 207 -3.19 -5.83 11.23
N ASN A 208 -2.89 -5.69 12.52
CA ASN A 208 -2.41 -6.80 13.33
C ASN A 208 -3.59 -7.56 13.95
N LYS A 209 -3.60 -8.88 13.80
CA LYS A 209 -4.58 -9.77 14.45
C LYS A 209 -3.85 -10.77 15.35
N PRO A 210 -4.07 -10.74 16.68
CA PRO A 210 -3.51 -11.73 17.58
C PRO A 210 -4.19 -13.09 17.41
N VAL A 211 -3.47 -14.16 17.70
CA VAL A 211 -4.05 -15.50 17.82
C VAL A 211 -4.66 -15.63 19.21
N THR A 212 -5.98 -15.68 19.30
CA THR A 212 -6.72 -15.78 20.58
C THR A 212 -7.36 -17.15 20.81
N SER A 213 -7.43 -17.99 19.78
CA SER A 213 -8.06 -19.31 19.82
C SER A 213 -7.32 -20.34 20.68
N ASN A 214 -6.04 -20.10 21.00
CA ASN A 214 -5.21 -21.05 21.72
C ASN A 214 -4.34 -20.35 22.76
N THR A 215 -4.67 -20.52 24.04
CA THR A 215 -3.95 -19.90 25.17
C THR A 215 -2.55 -20.45 25.39
N GLN A 216 -2.20 -21.58 24.76
CA GLN A 216 -0.84 -22.14 24.80
C GLN A 216 0.06 -21.59 23.69
N PHE A 217 -0.50 -20.78 22.78
CA PHE A 217 0.20 -20.27 21.62
C PHE A 217 0.08 -18.74 21.54
N ASN A 218 1.19 -18.06 21.77
CA ASN A 218 1.26 -16.60 21.67
C ASN A 218 1.82 -16.22 20.30
N GLY A 219 1.07 -15.42 19.55
CA GLY A 219 1.51 -14.92 18.24
C GLY A 219 0.49 -13.97 17.64
N SER A 220 0.88 -13.30 16.56
CA SER A 220 -0.01 -12.45 15.79
C SER A 220 0.36 -12.53 14.31
N ILE A 221 -0.58 -12.13 13.46
CA ILE A 221 -0.39 -11.97 12.02
C ILE A 221 -0.61 -10.51 11.67
N ASN A 222 0.31 -9.94 10.92
CA ASN A 222 0.10 -8.69 10.22
C ASN A 222 -0.55 -9.01 8.87
N PHE A 223 -1.71 -8.44 8.63
CA PHE A 223 -2.30 -8.33 7.30
C PHE A 223 -1.86 -6.99 6.70
N ILE A 224 -1.36 -7.01 5.48
CA ILE A 224 -0.81 -5.84 4.80
C ILE A 224 -1.50 -5.68 3.46
N ALA A 225 -2.32 -4.65 3.31
CA ALA A 225 -2.86 -4.30 2.00
C ALA A 225 -1.90 -3.33 1.30
N VAL A 226 -1.62 -3.61 0.03
CA VAL A 226 -0.94 -2.66 -0.86
C VAL A 226 -1.92 -2.28 -1.96
N THR A 227 -2.21 -0.99 -2.08
CA THR A 227 -3.09 -0.46 -3.12
C THR A 227 -2.32 0.52 -4.00
N VAL A 228 -2.66 0.54 -5.29
CA VAL A 228 -2.11 1.48 -6.27
C VAL A 228 -3.27 2.11 -7.03
N THR A 229 -3.37 3.43 -6.95
CA THR A 229 -4.35 4.24 -7.69
C THR A 229 -3.64 4.98 -8.81
N ARG A 230 -3.96 4.67 -10.05
CA ARG A 230 -3.53 5.43 -11.24
C ARG A 230 -4.57 6.48 -11.59
N THR A 231 -4.13 7.70 -11.80
CA THR A 231 -4.92 8.79 -12.40
C THR A 231 -4.26 9.19 -13.72
N GLY A 232 -5.06 9.65 -14.68
CA GLY A 232 -4.57 10.20 -15.95
C GLY A 232 -5.11 11.60 -16.16
N THR A 233 -4.24 12.54 -16.50
CA THR A 233 -4.59 13.92 -16.84
C THR A 233 -4.21 14.18 -18.29
N ALA A 234 -5.09 14.79 -19.09
CA ALA A 234 -4.75 15.14 -20.46
C ALA A 234 -3.52 16.07 -20.46
N ALA A 235 -2.53 15.73 -21.28
CA ALA A 235 -1.27 16.45 -21.43
C ALA A 235 -1.42 17.73 -22.26
#